data_AF-A0A3A5RUP3-F1
#
_entry.id   AF-A0A3A5RUP3-F1
#
_cell.length_a   1.000
_cell.length_b   1.000
_cell.length_c   1.000
_cell.angle_alpha   90.00
_cell.angle_beta   90.00
_cell.angle_gamma   90.00
#
_symmetry.space_group_name_H-M   'P 1'
#
loop_
_entity.id
_entity.type
_entity.pdbx_description
1 polymer ?
#
loop_
_entity_poly.entity_id
_entity_poly.type
_entity_poly.pdbx_seq_one_letter_code
_entity_poly.pdbx_strand_id
1 'polypeptide(L)'
;MTSQDIKKQLKEPHFWNIVLTGQHAEPRTKAMLEAKGIITWLPLAPVRRQWGRILKEIHTPVIPRCVFVYISNEERNTLQKSYRLLPPEVILQELPDRCNQNK
;
A
#
# COMPACT_ATOMS: atom_id res chain seq x y z
N MET A 1 14.55 13.68 -1.90
CA MET A 1 14.38 12.62 -2.92
C MET A 1 12.98 12.79 -3.48
N THR A 2 12.85 13.17 -4.74
CA THR A 2 11.54 13.43 -5.37
C THR A 2 10.98 12.16 -6.02
N SER A 3 9.67 12.10 -6.27
CA SER A 3 9.05 10.96 -6.96
C SER A 3 9.66 10.70 -8.35
N GLN A 4 10.20 11.73 -8.99
CA GLN A 4 10.92 11.63 -10.27
C GLN A 4 12.29 10.94 -10.11
N ASP A 5 12.99 11.17 -9.00
CA ASP A 5 14.29 10.54 -8.73
C ASP A 5 14.13 9.02 -8.50
N ILE A 6 13.07 8.63 -7.78
CA ILE A 6 12.73 7.21 -7.57
C ILE A 6 12.43 6.54 -8.91
N LYS A 7 11.64 7.17 -9.77
CA LYS A 7 11.33 6.65 -11.11
C LYS A 7 12.57 6.46 -11.98
N LYS A 8 13.56 7.34 -11.89
CA LYS A 8 14.82 7.23 -12.65
C LYS A 8 15.73 6.09 -12.17
N GLN A 9 15.63 5.70 -10.90
CA GLN A 9 16.43 4.62 -10.33
C GLN A 9 15.83 3.22 -10.58
N LEU A 10 14.54 3.16 -10.93
CA LEU A 10 13.86 1.91 -11.21
C LEU A 10 14.09 1.51 -12.67
N LYS A 11 14.55 0.28 -12.89
CA LYS A 11 14.82 -0.28 -14.23
C LYS A 11 13.55 -0.51 -15.06
N GLU A 12 12.42 -0.68 -14.37
CA GLU A 12 11.13 -1.05 -14.97
C GLU A 12 10.00 -0.15 -14.48
N PRO A 13 8.88 -0.05 -15.22
CA PRO A 13 7.70 0.67 -14.76
C PRO A 13 7.10 -0.03 -13.53
N HIS A 14 7.00 0.72 -12.44
CA HIS A 14 6.36 0.28 -11.19
C HIS A 14 5.00 0.97 -11.03
N PHE A 15 4.06 0.26 -10.43
CA PHE A 15 2.70 0.73 -10.19
C PHE A 15 2.29 0.48 -8.75
N TRP A 16 1.42 1.35 -8.23
CA TRP A 16 0.77 1.12 -6.95
C TRP A 16 -0.23 -0.02 -7.06
N ASN A 17 -0.07 -1.01 -6.17
CA ASN A 17 -0.94 -2.15 -6.02
C ASN A 17 -1.33 -2.29 -4.54
N ILE A 18 -2.41 -3.01 -4.26
CA ILE A 18 -2.90 -3.21 -2.90
C ILE A 18 -2.86 -4.69 -2.56
N VAL A 19 -2.13 -5.03 -1.52
CA VAL A 19 -2.10 -6.35 -0.91
C VAL A 19 -3.17 -6.42 0.17
N LEU A 20 -4.08 -7.39 0.03
CA LEU A 20 -5.07 -7.70 1.06
C LEU A 20 -4.43 -8.58 2.14
N THR A 21 -4.71 -8.23 3.38
CA THR A 21 -4.15 -8.91 4.56
C THR A 21 -5.25 -9.47 5.46
N GLY A 22 -4.82 -10.36 6.35
CA GLY A 22 -5.64 -10.80 7.48
C GLY A 22 -5.92 -9.65 8.44
N GLN A 23 -6.88 -9.84 9.33
CA GLN A 23 -7.19 -8.84 10.36
C GLN A 23 -5.96 -8.56 11.24
N HIS A 24 -5.59 -7.28 11.39
CA HIS A 24 -4.45 -6.84 12.19
C HIS A 24 -3.06 -7.37 11.74
N ALA A 25 -2.98 -7.92 10.53
CA ALA A 25 -1.72 -8.44 9.96
C ALA A 25 -0.95 -7.39 9.13
N GLU A 26 -1.53 -6.20 8.91
CA GLU A 26 -0.99 -5.15 8.04
C GLU A 26 0.46 -4.77 8.41
N PRO A 27 0.80 -4.49 9.69
CA PRO A 27 2.17 -4.12 10.05
C PRO A 27 3.17 -5.25 9.81
N ARG A 28 2.76 -6.51 10.05
CA ARG A 28 3.59 -7.69 9.83
C ARG A 28 3.84 -7.92 8.34
N THR A 29 2.79 -7.84 7.52
CA THR A 29 2.90 -7.98 6.07
C THR A 29 3.78 -6.87 5.48
N LYS A 30 3.62 -5.62 5.93
CA LYS A 30 4.50 -4.51 5.57
C LYS A 30 5.97 -4.85 5.82
N ALA A 31 6.32 -5.23 7.04
CA ALA A 31 7.70 -5.55 7.42
C ALA A 31 8.29 -6.71 6.58
N MET A 32 7.49 -7.75 6.30
CA MET A 32 7.91 -8.87 5.46
C MET A 32 8.18 -8.48 4.01
N LEU A 33 7.40 -7.54 3.47
CA LEU A 33 7.56 -7.04 2.10
C LEU A 33 8.77 -6.09 2.00
N GLU A 34 8.96 -5.21 2.98
CA GLU A 34 10.13 -4.34 3.05
C GLU A 34 11.43 -5.14 3.18
N ALA A 35 11.42 -6.23 3.96
CA ALA A 35 12.56 -7.15 4.05
C ALA A 35 12.90 -7.85 2.72
N LYS A 36 11.94 -7.93 1.78
CA LYS A 36 12.15 -8.41 0.40
C LYS A 36 12.61 -7.31 -0.55
N GLY A 37 12.83 -6.09 -0.06
CA GLY A 37 13.21 -4.93 -0.88
C GLY A 37 12.04 -4.24 -1.57
N ILE A 38 10.80 -4.59 -1.23
CA ILE A 38 9.62 -4.01 -1.87
C ILE A 38 9.27 -2.68 -1.22
N ILE A 39 9.02 -1.67 -2.03
CA ILE A 39 8.56 -0.36 -1.57
C ILE A 39 7.11 -0.51 -1.09
N THR A 40 6.87 -0.22 0.19
CA THR A 40 5.54 -0.35 0.80
C THR A 40 5.06 0.96 1.42
N TRP A 41 3.75 1.09 1.53
CA TRP A 41 3.10 2.16 2.26
C TRP A 41 1.89 1.62 3.04
N LEU A 42 1.82 1.98 4.31
CA LEU A 42 0.71 1.64 5.20
C LEU A 42 0.29 2.92 5.92
N PRO A 43 -0.84 3.54 5.54
CA PRO A 43 -1.31 4.73 6.23
C PRO A 43 -1.78 4.35 7.64
N LEU A 44 -1.15 4.95 8.65
CA LEU A 44 -1.50 4.80 10.06
C LEU A 44 -1.98 6.15 10.60
N ALA A 45 -3.09 6.13 11.34
CA ALA A 45 -3.59 7.30 12.06
C ALA A 45 -3.48 7.07 13.58
N PRO A 46 -3.11 8.10 14.36
CA PRO A 46 -3.14 8.03 15.80
C PRO A 46 -4.60 8.05 16.29
N VAL A 47 -4.92 7.16 17.24
CA VAL A 47 -6.21 7.05 17.88
C VAL A 47 -6.00 6.89 19.38
N ARG A 48 -6.72 7.64 20.20
CA ARG A 48 -6.69 7.48 21.66
C ARG A 48 -7.70 6.43 22.09
N ARG A 49 -7.23 5.36 22.73
CA ARG A 49 -8.07 4.33 23.35
C ARG A 49 -7.91 4.36 24.86
N GLN A 50 -9.05 4.27 25.55
CA GLN A 50 -9.08 4.08 26.99
C GLN A 50 -9.12 2.59 27.32
N TRP A 51 -8.26 2.18 28.22
CA TRP A 51 -8.15 0.82 28.75
C TRP A 51 -8.28 0.91 30.27
N GLY A 52 -9.47 0.65 30.80
CA GLY A 52 -9.77 0.92 32.20
C GLY A 52 -9.59 2.40 32.53
N ARG A 53 -8.59 2.72 33.36
CA ARG A 53 -8.24 4.11 33.75
C ARG A 53 -7.12 4.74 32.91
N ILE A 54 -6.48 3.98 32.02
CA ILE A 54 -5.34 4.45 31.24
C ILE A 54 -5.83 4.89 29.86
N LEU A 55 -5.53 6.13 29.47
CA LEU A 55 -5.69 6.61 28.10
C LEU A 55 -4.37 6.43 27.35
N LYS A 56 -4.38 5.70 26.23
CA LYS A 56 -3.19 5.45 25.41
C LYS A 56 -3.46 5.81 23.96
N GLU A 57 -2.51 6.50 23.35
CA GLU A 57 -2.51 6.74 21.91
C GLU A 57 -1.89 5.53 21.19
N ILE A 58 -2.60 5.02 20.20
CA ILE A 58 -2.19 3.89 19.37
C ILE A 58 -2.28 4.27 17.91
N HIS A 59 -1.46 3.66 17.06
CA HIS A 59 -1.51 3.87 15.62
C HIS A 59 -2.29 2.73 14.97
N THR A 60 -3.40 3.05 14.30
CA THR A 60 -4.24 2.06 13.62
C THR A 60 -4.24 2.30 12.11
N PRO A 61 -4.30 1.23 11.29
CA PRO A 61 -4.45 1.37 9.84
C PRO A 61 -5.66 2.23 9.49
N VAL A 62 -5.45 3.24 8.64
CA VAL A 62 -6.52 4.11 8.11
C VAL A 62 -7.45 3.30 7.22
N ILE A 63 -6.86 2.42 6.41
CA ILE A 63 -7.59 1.47 5.57
C ILE A 63 -7.28 0.08 6.12
N PRO A 64 -8.23 -0.52 6.88
CA PRO A 64 -8.03 -1.84 7.44
C PRO A 64 -7.75 -2.87 6.37
N ARG A 65 -6.94 -3.87 6.72
CA ARG A 65 -6.62 -5.05 5.92
C ARG A 65 -5.89 -4.76 4.60
N CYS A 66 -5.38 -3.55 4.38
CA CYS A 66 -4.72 -3.18 3.14
C CYS A 66 -3.28 -2.72 3.40
N VAL A 67 -2.35 -3.18 2.57
CA VAL A 67 -0.98 -2.65 2.46
C VAL A 67 -0.76 -2.23 1.02
N PHE A 68 -0.31 -1.00 0.80
CA PHE A 68 0.01 -0.50 -0.52
C PHE A 68 1.45 -0.86 -0.86
N VAL A 69 1.67 -1.31 -2.09
CA VAL A 69 2.98 -1.73 -2.57
C VAL A 69 3.25 -1.07 -3.93
N TYR A 70 4.47 -0.62 -4.14
CA TYR A 70 4.90 -0.02 -5.40
C TYR A 70 5.86 -0.99 -6.08
N ILE A 71 5.36 -1.71 -7.08
CA ILE A 71 6.00 -2.91 -7.64
C ILE A 71 5.92 -2.96 -9.17
N SER A 72 6.84 -3.67 -9.81
CA SER A 72 6.80 -3.96 -11.25
C SER A 72 5.78 -5.07 -11.59
N ASN A 73 5.51 -5.28 -12.88
CA ASN A 73 4.62 -6.37 -13.32
C ASN A 73 5.21 -7.76 -13.02
N GLU A 74 6.53 -7.92 -13.04
CA GLU A 74 7.18 -9.20 -12.70
C GLU A 74 7.03 -9.52 -11.21
N GLU A 75 7.28 -8.54 -10.36
CA GLU A 75 7.08 -8.64 -8.91
C GLU A 75 5.62 -8.91 -8.57
N ARG A 76 4.69 -8.26 -9.28
CA ARG A 76 3.25 -8.48 -9.14
C ARG A 76 2.88 -9.93 -9.41
N ASN A 77 3.33 -10.49 -10.52
CA ASN A 77 3.07 -11.89 -10.88
C ASN A 77 3.63 -12.86 -9.84
N THR A 78 4.78 -12.52 -9.24
CA THR A 78 5.39 -13.31 -8.16
C THR A 78 4.59 -13.20 -6.86
N LEU A 79 4.18 -11.98 -6.48
CA LEU A 79 3.40 -11.72 -5.27
C LEU A 79 2.01 -12.31 -5.33
N GLN A 80 1.36 -12.34 -6.50
CA GLN A 80 0.02 -12.95 -6.68
C GLN A 80 -0.02 -14.42 -6.26
N LYS A 81 1.13 -15.13 -6.30
CA LYS A 81 1.22 -16.53 -5.86
C LYS A 81 1.11 -16.69 -4.34
N SER A 82 1.59 -15.72 -3.57
CA SER A 82 1.63 -15.78 -2.10
C SER A 82 0.61 -14.89 -1.41
N TYR A 83 0.16 -13.83 -2.07
CA TYR A 83 -0.70 -12.81 -1.50
C TYR A 83 -1.88 -12.52 -2.41
N ARG A 84 -3.02 -12.19 -1.81
CA ARG A 84 -4.19 -11.74 -2.53
C ARG A 84 -4.03 -10.25 -2.85
N LEU A 85 -3.74 -9.94 -4.10
CA LEU A 85 -3.69 -8.56 -4.60
C LEU A 85 -5.09 -8.11 -5.06
N LEU A 86 -5.44 -6.85 -4.82
CA LEU A 86 -6.64 -6.28 -5.44
C LEU A 86 -6.44 -6.15 -6.95
N PRO A 87 -7.47 -6.47 -7.76
CA PRO A 87 -7.43 -6.27 -9.19
C PRO A 87 -7.24 -4.77 -9.52
N PRO A 88 -6.40 -4.43 -10.52
CA PRO A 88 -6.13 -3.05 -10.86
C PRO A 88 -7.36 -2.33 -11.44
N GLU A 89 -8.32 -3.06 -12.02
CA GLU A 89 -9.57 -2.51 -12.55
C GLU A 89 -10.39 -1.83 -11.46
N VAL A 90 -10.39 -2.39 -10.25
CA VAL A 90 -11.11 -1.84 -9.09
C VAL A 90 -10.47 -0.52 -8.63
N ILE A 91 -9.16 -0.37 -8.81
CA ILE A 91 -8.43 0.85 -8.42
C ILE A 91 -8.64 1.97 -9.45
N LEU A 92 -8.71 1.62 -10.74
CA LEU A 92 -8.81 2.57 -11.85
C LEU A 92 -10.23 3.05 -12.13
N GLN A 93 -11.27 2.31 -11.73
CA GLN A 93 -12.68 2.71 -11.91
C GLN A 93 -13.08 4.00 -11.15
N GLU A 94 -12.31 4.40 -10.12
CA GLU A 94 -12.58 5.57 -9.28
C GLU A 94 -11.82 6.85 -9.70
N LEU A 95 -11.03 6.80 -10.78
CA LEU A 95 -10.40 7.99 -11.35
C LEU A 95 -11.23 8.49 -12.53
N PRO A 96 -12.15 9.46 -12.34
CA PRO A 96 -12.76 10.12 -13.48
C PRO A 96 -11.65 10.75 -14.33
N ASP A 97 -11.79 10.64 -15.65
CA ASP A 97 -10.93 11.18 -16.72
C ASP A 97 -10.75 12.72 -16.64
N ARG A 98 -10.26 13.25 -15.53
CA ARG A 98 -10.03 14.69 -15.33
C ARG A 98 -8.78 15.18 -16.04
N CYS A 99 -8.01 14.29 -16.69
CA CYS A 99 -6.82 14.67 -17.44
C CYS A 99 -7.10 15.20 -18.87
N ASN A 100 -8.35 15.23 -19.36
CA ASN A 100 -8.66 15.61 -20.74
C ASN A 100 -9.57 16.84 -20.91
N GLN A 101 -9.70 17.72 -19.90
CA GLN A 101 -10.56 18.92 -19.99
C GLN A 101 -9.83 20.24 -20.33
N ASN A 102 -8.54 20.21 -20.69
CA ASN A 102 -7.84 21.40 -21.18
C ASN A 102 -7.35 21.16 -22.61
N LYS A 103 -8.25 21.35 -23.59
CA LYS A 103 -7.91 21.48 -25.00
C LYS A 103 -8.66 22.65 -25.60
#